data_AF-A0A183JLA0-F1
#
_entry.id   AF-A0A183JLA0-F1
#
_cell.length_a   1.000
_cell.length_b   1.000
_cell.length_c   1.000
_cell.angle_alpha   90.00
_cell.angle_beta   90.00
_cell.angle_gamma   90.00
#
_symmetry.space_group_name_H-M   'P 1'
#
loop_
_entity.id
_entity.type
_entity.pdbx_description
1 polymer ?
#
loop_
_entity_poly.entity_id
_entity_poly.type
_entity_poly.pdbx_seq_one_letter_code
_entity_poly.pdbx_strand_id
1 'polypeptide(L)'
;MKSELKTKDLIKSLLLTEPDRRPTIREVMNNHWVAQYNDVPNTPLGTSMFFTTKAWDQFREMFRESLQTKRKEHSNVPTLMTLDASKNPLLIKRKINQKSNPENNSHKVL
;
A
#
# COMPACT_ATOMS: atom_id res chain seq x y z
N MET A 1 -9.55 -29.66 1.20
CA MET A 1 -9.73 -28.97 -0.11
C MET A 1 -10.74 -27.83 -0.13
N LYS A 2 -12.07 -28.02 0.01
CA LYS A 2 -13.04 -26.89 -0.11
C LYS A 2 -12.92 -25.82 1.01
N SER A 3 -12.44 -26.19 2.19
CA SER A 3 -12.24 -25.28 3.33
C SER A 3 -11.01 -24.38 3.15
N GLU A 4 -9.89 -24.92 2.67
CA GLU A 4 -8.62 -24.19 2.46
C GLU A 4 -8.74 -23.06 1.43
N LEU A 5 -9.57 -23.23 0.40
CA LEU A 5 -9.83 -22.18 -0.59
C LEU A 5 -10.46 -20.95 0.08
N LYS A 6 -11.39 -21.18 1.02
CA LYS A 6 -12.09 -20.12 1.75
C LYS A 6 -11.15 -19.27 2.62
N THR A 7 -10.13 -19.87 3.24
CA THR A 7 -9.12 -19.12 4.01
C THR A 7 -8.28 -18.23 3.11
N LYS A 8 -7.85 -18.77 1.96
CA LYS A 8 -7.05 -18.03 0.99
C LYS A 8 -7.84 -16.85 0.41
N ASP A 9 -9.14 -17.03 0.20
CA ASP A 9 -10.01 -15.97 -0.29
C ASP A 9 -10.23 -14.87 0.77
N LEU A 10 -10.33 -15.23 2.06
CA LEU A 10 -10.31 -14.26 3.15
C LEU A 10 -9.01 -13.43 3.13
N ILE A 11 -7.84 -14.06 3.02
CA ILE A 11 -6.55 -13.34 2.96
C ILE A 11 -6.50 -12.38 1.77
N LYS A 12 -6.92 -12.83 0.57
CA LYS A 12 -6.96 -11.96 -0.62
C LYS A 12 -7.88 -10.76 -0.41
N SER A 13 -9.03 -10.94 0.24
CA SER A 13 -9.96 -9.84 0.52
C SER A 13 -9.37 -8.80 1.47
N LEU A 14 -8.56 -9.22 2.45
CA LEU A 14 -7.88 -8.33 3.40
C LEU A 14 -6.74 -7.54 2.75
N LEU A 15 -6.09 -8.11 1.74
CA LEU A 15 -4.91 -7.55 1.07
C LEU A 15 -5.24 -6.80 -0.23
N LEU A 16 -6.48 -6.34 -0.40
CA LEU A 16 -6.86 -5.50 -1.54
C LEU A 16 -6.07 -4.18 -1.54
N THR A 17 -5.51 -3.81 -2.70
CA THR A 17 -4.75 -2.57 -2.88
C THR A 17 -5.60 -1.35 -2.54
N GLU A 18 -6.84 -1.33 -3.04
CA GLU A 18 -7.83 -0.29 -2.77
C GLU A 18 -8.37 -0.41 -1.33
N PRO A 19 -8.09 0.57 -0.44
CA PRO A 19 -8.53 0.50 0.95
C PRO A 19 -10.04 0.43 1.12
N ASP A 20 -10.78 1.16 0.28
CA ASP A 20 -12.24 1.27 0.38
C ASP A 20 -12.98 -0.02 0.00
N ARG A 21 -12.30 -0.93 -0.70
CA ARG A 21 -12.85 -2.24 -1.09
C ARG A 21 -12.55 -3.33 -0.05
N ARG A 22 -11.75 -3.03 0.98
CA ARG A 22 -11.43 -4.00 2.02
C ARG A 22 -12.63 -4.23 2.93
N PRO A 23 -12.82 -5.46 3.41
CA PRO A 23 -13.87 -5.74 4.38
C PRO A 23 -13.61 -4.98 5.69
N THR A 24 -14.69 -4.55 6.31
CA THR A 24 -14.65 -3.96 7.65
C THR A 24 -14.32 -5.03 8.69
N ILE A 25 -13.83 -4.61 9.85
CA ILE A 25 -13.53 -5.55 10.95
C ILE A 25 -14.75 -6.40 11.33
N ARG A 26 -15.98 -5.85 11.26
CA ARG A 26 -17.21 -6.59 11.55
C ARG A 26 -17.45 -7.72 10.55
N GLU A 27 -17.23 -7.47 9.26
CA GLU A 27 -17.36 -8.50 8.21
C GLU A 27 -16.29 -9.59 8.37
N VAL A 28 -15.07 -9.22 8.76
CA VAL A 28 -14.00 -10.18 9.05
C VAL A 28 -14.34 -11.06 10.24
N MET A 29 -14.85 -10.49 11.33
CA MET A 29 -15.26 -11.24 12.52
C MET A 29 -16.42 -12.20 12.23
N ASN A 30 -17.32 -11.83 11.31
CA ASN A 30 -18.43 -12.68 10.86
C ASN A 30 -18.00 -13.77 9.87
N ASN A 31 -16.75 -13.77 9.39
CA ASN A 31 -16.28 -14.81 8.49
C ASN A 31 -16.24 -16.16 9.21
N HIS A 32 -16.69 -17.23 8.56
CA HIS A 32 -16.73 -18.60 9.11
C HIS A 32 -15.38 -19.05 9.72
N TRP A 33 -14.24 -18.69 9.12
CA TRP A 33 -12.91 -19.04 9.66
C TRP A 33 -12.56 -18.33 10.97
N VAL A 34 -13.21 -17.21 11.26
CA VAL A 34 -13.01 -16.42 12.49
C VAL A 34 -14.12 -16.72 13.50
N ALA A 35 -15.38 -16.69 13.06
CA ALA A 35 -16.55 -16.92 13.91
C ALA A 35 -16.66 -18.36 14.42
N GLN A 36 -16.30 -19.35 13.59
CA GLN A 36 -16.38 -20.78 13.92
C GLN A 36 -14.99 -21.39 14.05
N TYR A 37 -14.10 -20.70 14.76
CA TYR A 37 -12.69 -21.11 14.91
C TYR A 37 -12.52 -22.54 15.48
N ASN A 38 -13.49 -23.05 16.24
CA ASN A 38 -13.50 -24.43 16.77
C ASN A 38 -13.79 -25.48 15.69
N ASP A 39 -14.49 -25.13 14.61
CA ASP A 39 -14.88 -26.05 13.53
C ASP A 39 -13.86 -26.07 12.38
N VAL A 40 -12.77 -25.31 12.53
CA VAL A 40 -11.69 -25.21 11.55
C VAL A 40 -10.84 -26.48 11.54
N PRO A 41 -10.41 -26.99 10.36
CA PRO A 41 -9.54 -28.16 10.29
C PRO A 41 -8.22 -27.96 11.05
N ASN A 42 -7.86 -28.91 11.91
CA ASN A 42 -6.58 -28.92 12.61
C ASN A 42 -5.45 -29.48 11.70
N THR A 43 -5.20 -28.79 10.58
CA THR A 43 -4.14 -29.15 9.64
C THR A 43 -2.80 -28.66 10.16
N PRO A 44 -1.78 -29.53 10.32
CA PRO A 44 -0.44 -29.09 10.72
C PRO A 44 0.13 -28.04 9.77
N LEU A 45 0.64 -26.95 10.32
CA LEU A 45 1.22 -25.84 9.55
C LEU A 45 2.75 -25.83 9.69
N GLY A 46 3.44 -25.45 8.61
CA GLY A 46 4.90 -25.26 8.60
C GLY A 46 5.38 -23.96 9.24
N THR A 47 4.50 -23.18 9.87
CA THR A 47 4.80 -21.83 10.37
C THR A 47 5.91 -21.82 11.42
N SER A 48 5.98 -22.84 12.30
CA SER A 48 7.02 -22.94 13.33
C SER A 48 8.43 -23.06 12.74
N MET A 49 8.57 -23.76 11.60
CA MET A 49 9.84 -23.95 10.92
C MET A 49 10.38 -22.67 10.29
N PHE A 50 9.50 -21.70 10.00
CA PHE A 50 9.90 -20.42 9.42
C PHE A 50 10.49 -19.46 10.46
N PHE A 51 9.93 -19.44 11.67
CA PHE A 51 10.36 -18.51 12.73
C PHE A 51 11.80 -18.71 13.22
N THR A 52 12.39 -19.88 12.99
CA THR A 52 13.77 -20.19 13.40
C THR A 52 14.81 -19.76 12.36
N THR A 53 14.37 -19.21 11.22
CA THR A 53 15.24 -18.85 10.11
C THR A 53 15.65 -17.38 10.14
N LYS A 54 16.81 -17.05 9.57
CA LYS A 54 17.24 -15.65 9.34
C LYS A 54 16.26 -14.86 8.46
N ALA A 55 15.41 -15.53 7.69
CA ALA A 55 14.40 -14.88 6.86
C ALA A 55 13.31 -14.20 7.69
N TRP A 56 13.11 -14.60 8.95
CA TRP A 56 12.14 -13.97 9.85
C TRP A 56 12.50 -12.52 10.16
N ASP A 57 13.78 -12.23 10.46
CA ASP A 57 14.23 -10.88 10.78
C ASP A 57 14.07 -9.95 9.56
N GLN A 58 14.47 -10.41 8.37
CA GLN A 58 14.27 -9.68 7.12
C GLN A 58 12.79 -9.42 6.84
N PHE A 59 11.93 -10.42 7.04
CA PHE A 59 10.49 -10.27 6.88
C PHE A 59 9.92 -9.20 7.83
N ARG A 60 10.36 -9.16 9.10
CA ARG A 60 9.90 -8.17 10.08
C ARG A 60 10.25 -6.74 9.66
N GLU A 61 11.46 -6.54 9.16
CA GLU A 61 11.91 -5.23 8.67
C GLU A 61 11.09 -4.79 7.45
N MET A 62 10.94 -5.67 6.45
CA MET A 62 10.12 -5.41 5.27
C MET A 62 8.65 -5.13 5.62
N PHE A 63 8.09 -5.86 6.59
CA PHE A 63 6.72 -5.67 7.04
C PHE A 63 6.55 -4.30 7.72
N ARG A 64 7.52 -3.88 8.54
CA ARG A 64 7.53 -2.57 9.18
C ARG A 64 7.54 -1.43 8.16
N GLU A 65 8.41 -1.51 7.16
CA GLU A 65 8.53 -0.51 6.09
C GLU A 65 7.26 -0.43 5.23
N SER A 66 6.69 -1.60 4.90
CA SER A 66 5.44 -1.69 4.15
C SER A 66 4.28 -1.02 4.90
N LEU A 67 4.16 -1.27 6.21
CA LEU A 67 3.13 -0.63 7.04
C LEU A 67 3.30 0.88 7.12
N GLN A 68 4.54 1.37 7.27
CA GLN A 68 4.82 2.81 7.31
C GLN A 68 4.36 3.50 6.04
N THR A 69 4.63 2.90 4.88
CA THR A 69 4.23 3.46 3.57
C THR A 69 2.71 3.45 3.35
N LYS A 70 2.01 2.45 3.90
CA LYS A 70 0.55 2.30 3.72
C LYS A 70 -0.27 3.17 4.68
N ARG A 71 0.33 3.70 5.74
CA ARG A 71 -0.34 4.62 6.68
C ARG A 71 -0.30 6.03 6.12
N LYS A 72 -1.46 6.69 6.10
CA LYS A 72 -1.57 8.11 5.77
C LYS A 72 -1.18 8.91 7.01
N GLU A 73 0.11 9.19 7.16
CA GLU A 73 0.62 10.04 8.25
C GLU A 73 0.23 11.50 7.97
N HIS A 74 -0.88 11.96 8.54
CA HIS A 74 -1.38 13.33 8.35
C HIS A 74 -0.53 14.40 9.05
N SER A 75 0.31 14.01 10.00
CA SER A 75 1.11 14.93 10.82
C SER A 75 2.34 15.49 10.10
N ASN A 76 2.89 14.75 9.13
CA ASN A 76 4.22 15.03 8.56
C ASN A 76 4.21 15.24 7.04
N VAL A 77 3.05 15.35 6.39
CA VAL A 77 2.99 15.68 4.95
C VAL A 77 3.14 17.19 4.80
N PRO A 78 4.24 17.68 4.20
CA PRO A 78 4.38 19.11 3.94
C PRO A 78 3.27 19.53 2.98
N THR A 79 2.53 20.58 3.33
CA THR A 79 1.62 21.20 2.38
C THR A 79 2.46 21.81 1.27
N LEU A 80 2.36 21.25 0.07
CA LEU A 80 3.11 21.75 -1.08
C LEU A 80 2.56 23.12 -1.48
N MET A 81 3.45 24.10 -1.64
CA MET A 81 3.10 25.39 -2.20
C MET A 81 2.62 25.22 -3.66
N THR A 82 1.73 26.08 -4.10
CA THR A 82 1.33 26.15 -5.51
C THR A 82 2.53 26.44 -6.41
N LEU A 83 2.48 25.99 -7.67
CA LEU A 83 3.60 26.13 -8.62
C LEU A 83 4.00 27.60 -8.89
N ASP A 84 3.07 28.53 -8.70
CA ASP A 84 3.32 29.96 -8.86
C ASP A 84 4.07 30.56 -7.66
N ALA A 85 3.73 30.10 -6.45
CA ALA A 85 4.39 30.54 -5.22
C ALA A 85 5.71 29.79 -4.97
N SER A 86 5.92 28.64 -5.60
CA SER A 86 7.12 27.82 -5.45
C SER A 86 8.33 28.40 -6.20
N LYS A 87 9.44 28.60 -5.48
CA LYS A 87 10.73 29.05 -6.04
C LYS A 87 11.76 27.93 -5.90
N ASN A 88 11.84 27.09 -6.92
CA ASN A 88 12.88 26.05 -7.04
C ASN A 88 13.83 26.40 -8.20
N PRO A 89 15.17 26.30 -8.04
CA PRO A 89 16.14 26.57 -9.11
C PRO A 89 15.86 25.84 -10.43
N LEU A 90 15.36 24.60 -10.35
CA LEU A 90 15.00 23.79 -11.51
C LEU A 90 13.78 24.36 -12.24
N LEU A 91 12.77 24.84 -11.50
CA LEU A 91 11.58 25.50 -12.05
C LEU A 91 11.96 26.82 -12.71
N ILE A 92 12.83 27.61 -12.08
CA ILE A 92 13.31 28.90 -12.61
C ILE A 92 14.05 28.67 -13.94
N LYS A 93 15.00 27.72 -13.99
CA LYS A 93 15.72 27.37 -15.22
C LYS A 93 14.77 26.95 -16.35
N ARG A 94 13.77 26.11 -16.06
CA ARG A 94 12.76 25.69 -17.06
C ARG A 94 11.91 26.86 -17.55
N LYS A 95 11.46 27.76 -16.66
CA LYS A 95 10.68 28.96 -17.04
C LYS A 95 11.50 29.90 -17.94
N ILE A 96 12.80 30.05 -17.67
CA ILE A 96 13.70 30.87 -18.51
C ILE A 96 13.86 30.24 -19.90
N ASN A 97 14.11 28.93 -19.97
CA ASN A 97 14.29 28.22 -21.25
C ASN A 97 13.01 28.22 -22.11
N GLN A 98 11.82 28.19 -21.48
CA GLN A 98 10.55 28.33 -22.18
C GLN A 98 10.36 29.75 -22.75
N LYS A 99 10.81 30.78 -22.03
CA LYS A 99 10.74 32.17 -22.51
C LYS A 99 11.74 32.47 -23.62
N SER A 100 12.91 31.82 -23.62
CA SER A 100 13.96 32.04 -24.62
C SER A 100 13.73 31.28 -25.94
N ASN A 101 12.78 30.34 -26.00
CA ASN A 101 12.46 29.58 -27.21
C ASN A 101 10.92 29.56 -27.48
N PRO A 102 10.36 30.66 -28.02
CA PRO A 102 8.91 30.78 -28.24
C PRO A 102 8.35 29.79 -29.28
N GLU A 103 9.19 29.25 -30.18
CA GLU A 103 8.83 28.29 -31.23
C GLU A 103 8.32 26.93 -30.70
N ASN A 104 8.60 26.56 -29.45
CA ASN A 104 8.21 25.26 -28.88
C ASN A 104 6.84 25.28 -28.16
N ASN A 105 6.18 26.44 -28.08
CA ASN A 105 4.89 26.57 -27.41
C ASN A 105 3.69 26.31 -28.34
N SER A 106 3.94 26.04 -29.63
CA SER A 106 2.91 25.77 -30.64
C SER A 106 2.40 24.31 -30.68
N HIS A 107 2.96 23.41 -29.86
CA HIS A 107 2.58 21.98 -29.85
C HIS A 107 1.74 21.55 -28.65
N LYS A 108 1.02 22.47 -27.99
CA LYS A 108 0.14 22.09 -26.87
C LYS A 108 -1.20 22.82 -26.87
N VAL A 109 -1.93 22.74 -27.98
CA VAL A 109 -3.39 22.95 -27.99
C VAL A 109 -4.03 21.91 -28.94
N LEU A 110 -4.38 20.75 -28.37
CA LEU A 110 -5.48 19.85 -28.78
C LEU A 110 -5.97 19.16 -27.51
#